data_AF-A0A2T7N6C3-F1
#
_entry.id   AF-A0A2T7N6C3-F1
#
_cell.length_a   1.000
_cell.length_b   1.000
_cell.length_c   1.000
_cell.angle_alpha   90.00
_cell.angle_beta   90.00
_cell.angle_gamma   90.00
#
_symmetry.space_group_name_H-M   'P 1'
#
loop_
_entity.id
_entity.type
_entity.pdbx_description
1 polymer ?
#
loop_
_entity_poly.entity_id
_entity_poly.type
_entity_poly.pdbx_seq_one_letter_code
_entity_poly.pdbx_strand_id
1 'polypeptide(L)'
;MQNLLIDRPSEEEKFEIMKEMYYSIAESSSGRHSLPDLRPMDEVYSDFLKRGDSLIVLRSGEEIEDMYILVPRSMKDSRSEDPVTSMTCL
;
A
#
# COMPACT_ATOMS: atom_id res chain seq x y z
N MET A 1 -26.96 -4.91 6.76
CA MET A 1 -25.80 -5.69 6.26
C MET A 1 -25.16 -4.85 5.18
N GLN A 2 -23.92 -4.40 5.39
CA GLN A 2 -23.17 -3.74 4.32
C GLN A 2 -22.65 -4.84 3.38
N ASN A 3 -22.84 -4.65 2.07
CA ASN A 3 -22.34 -5.57 1.07
C ASN A 3 -20.86 -5.25 0.84
N LEU A 4 -20.00 -5.91 1.62
CA LEU A 4 -18.56 -5.79 1.47
C LEU A 4 -18.09 -6.66 0.30
N LEU A 5 -17.33 -6.07 -0.61
CA LEU A 5 -16.76 -6.72 -1.79
C LEU A 5 -15.24 -6.58 -1.78
N ILE A 6 -14.56 -7.63 -2.23
CA ILE A 6 -13.11 -7.59 -2.45
C ILE A 6 -12.87 -7.65 -3.95
N ASP A 7 -12.19 -6.65 -4.49
CA ASP A 7 -11.81 -6.62 -5.90
C ASP A 7 -10.43 -5.98 -6.13
N ARG A 8 -10.11 -5.73 -7.40
CA ARG A 8 -8.91 -4.98 -7.76
C ARG A 8 -9.27 -3.51 -7.98
N PRO A 9 -8.46 -2.57 -7.45
CA PRO A 9 -8.63 -1.16 -7.77
C PRO A 9 -8.39 -0.90 -9.26
N SER A 10 -9.11 0.08 -9.80
CA SER A 10 -8.84 0.68 -11.10
C SER A 10 -7.50 1.41 -11.09
N GLU A 11 -7.00 1.80 -12.26
CA GLU A 11 -5.72 2.54 -12.35
C GLU A 11 -5.78 3.91 -11.66
N GLU A 12 -6.94 4.58 -11.69
CA GLU A 12 -7.16 5.86 -11.00
C GLU A 12 -7.16 5.68 -9.49
N GLU A 13 -7.87 4.67 -8.98
CA GLU A 13 -7.88 4.34 -7.55
C GLU A 13 -6.51 3.90 -7.06
N LYS A 14 -5.78 3.10 -7.85
CA LYS A 14 -4.40 2.76 -7.54
C LYS A 14 -3.56 4.01 -7.35
N PHE A 15 -3.71 5.01 -8.23
CA PHE A 15 -2.95 6.25 -8.15
C PHE A 15 -3.30 7.07 -6.90
N GLU A 16 -4.57 7.20 -6.56
CA GLU A 16 -4.95 7.90 -5.32
C GLU A 16 -4.48 7.15 -4.07
N ILE A 17 -4.58 5.82 -4.05
CA ILE A 17 -4.08 5.04 -2.91
C ILE A 17 -2.55 5.14 -2.80
N MET A 18 -1.82 5.10 -3.92
CA MET A 18 -0.37 5.31 -3.97
C MET A 18 0.03 6.63 -3.31
N LYS A 19 -0.69 7.69 -3.69
CA LYS A 19 -0.48 9.04 -3.21
C LYS A 19 -0.78 9.14 -1.71
N GLU A 20 -1.88 8.55 -1.26
CA GLU A 20 -2.23 8.51 0.16
C GLU A 20 -1.14 7.79 0.98
N MET A 21 -0.74 6.58 0.57
CA MET A 21 0.37 5.85 1.21
C MET A 21 1.65 6.69 1.29
N TYR A 22 1.99 7.38 0.21
CA TYR A 22 3.19 8.21 0.12
C TYR A 22 3.18 9.34 1.16
N TYR A 23 2.05 10.03 1.32
CA TYR A 23 1.89 11.06 2.35
C TYR A 23 1.89 10.47 3.76
N SER A 24 1.25 9.32 3.98
CA SER A 24 1.23 8.65 5.28
C SER A 24 2.62 8.22 5.75
N ILE A 25 3.57 7.92 4.85
CA ILE A 25 4.97 7.62 5.23
C ILE A 25 5.62 8.83 5.92
N ALA A 26 5.44 10.03 5.37
CA ALA A 26 5.99 11.24 5.96
C ALA A 26 5.37 11.50 7.34
N GLU A 27 4.05 11.36 7.45
CA GLU A 27 3.31 11.59 8.69
C GLU A 27 3.62 10.57 9.79
N SER A 28 3.70 9.28 9.45
CA SER A 28 3.97 8.20 10.40
C SER A 28 5.44 8.14 10.85
N SER A 29 6.36 8.71 10.07
CA SER A 29 7.79 8.70 10.36
C SER A 29 8.22 9.54 11.58
N SER A 30 7.29 10.19 12.29
CA SER A 30 7.58 11.11 13.41
C SER A 30 8.63 12.18 13.04
N GLY A 31 8.62 12.62 11.78
CA GLY A 31 9.55 13.61 11.25
C GLY A 31 10.93 13.06 10.83
N ARG A 32 11.14 11.74 10.81
CA ARG A 32 12.38 11.14 10.27
C ARG A 32 12.47 11.20 8.75
N HIS A 33 11.32 11.25 8.07
CA HIS A 33 11.22 11.40 6.63
C HIS A 33 10.32 12.59 6.33
N SER A 34 10.89 13.62 5.69
CA SER A 34 10.10 14.72 5.13
C SER A 34 9.73 14.41 3.68
N LEU A 35 8.59 14.90 3.19
CA LEU A 35 8.17 14.72 1.79
C LEU A 35 9.24 15.03 0.74
N PRO A 36 10.10 16.07 0.88
CA PRO A 36 11.19 16.32 -0.06
C PRO A 36 12.38 15.35 0.07
N ASP A 37 12.50 14.61 1.18
CA ASP A 37 13.55 13.58 1.36
C ASP A 37 13.10 12.20 0.85
N LEU A 38 11.80 12.04 0.54
CA LEU A 38 11.28 10.83 -0.05
C LEU A 38 11.67 10.75 -1.53
N ARG A 39 12.05 9.54 -1.96
CA ARG A 39 12.24 9.22 -3.39
C ARG A 39 10.94 9.47 -4.15
N PRO A 40 10.99 9.65 -5.49
CA PRO A 40 9.78 9.80 -6.29
C PRO A 40 8.72 8.74 -5.97
N MET A 41 7.45 9.14 -5.97
CA MET A 41 6.32 8.27 -5.59
C MET A 41 6.33 6.92 -6.32
N ASP A 42 6.66 6.93 -7.62
CA ASP A 42 6.72 5.73 -8.46
C ASP A 42 7.82 4.75 -7.99
N GLU A 43 8.96 5.26 -7.52
CA GLU A 43 10.06 4.43 -7.00
C GLU A 43 9.70 3.84 -5.64
N VAL A 44 9.12 4.66 -4.75
CA VAL A 44 8.65 4.22 -3.45
C VAL A 44 7.59 3.13 -3.64
N TYR A 45 6.64 3.35 -4.55
CA TYR A 45 5.62 2.37 -4.88
C TYR A 45 6.19 1.08 -5.46
N SER A 46 7.15 1.16 -6.38
CA SER A 46 7.87 -0.01 -6.91
C SER A 46 8.53 -0.85 -5.81
N ASP A 47 9.04 -0.20 -4.77
CA ASP A 47 9.66 -0.90 -3.65
C ASP A 47 8.63 -1.59 -2.73
N PHE A 48 7.43 -1.00 -2.60
CA PHE A 48 6.31 -1.60 -1.86
C PHE A 48 5.63 -2.73 -2.63
N LEU A 49 5.38 -2.55 -3.92
CA LEU A 49 4.84 -3.58 -4.81
C LEU A 49 5.96 -4.25 -5.59
N LYS A 50 6.67 -5.15 -4.90
CA LYS A 50 7.67 -5.99 -5.56
C LYS A 50 7.00 -6.83 -6.64
N ARG A 51 7.79 -7.27 -7.64
CA ARG A 51 7.32 -8.14 -8.73
C ARG A 51 6.50 -9.31 -8.20
N GLY A 52 5.21 -9.33 -8.54
CA GLY A 52 4.27 -10.38 -8.16
C GLY A 52 3.31 -10.01 -7.05
N ASP A 53 3.54 -8.91 -6.33
CA ASP A 53 2.58 -8.37 -5.36
C ASP A 53 1.32 -7.88 -6.10
N SER A 54 0.17 -8.06 -5.47
CA SER A 54 -1.13 -7.67 -6.04
C SER A 54 -1.89 -6.78 -5.06
N LEU A 55 -2.30 -5.60 -5.53
CA LEU A 55 -3.17 -4.70 -4.78
C LEU A 55 -4.63 -5.16 -4.89
N ILE A 56 -5.29 -5.28 -3.75
CA ILE A 56 -6.73 -5.52 -3.66
C ILE A 56 -7.36 -4.53 -2.67
N VAL A 57 -8.64 -4.24 -2.86
CA VAL A 57 -9.39 -3.31 -2.00
C VAL A 57 -10.65 -3.96 -1.47
N LEU A 58 -11.02 -3.58 -0.25
CA LEU A 58 -12.31 -3.88 0.36
C LEU A 58 -13.23 -2.69 0.12
N ARG A 59 -14.41 -2.95 -0.44
CA ARG A 59 -15.37 -1.90 -0.81
C ARG A 59 -16.72 -2.10 -0.16
N SER A 60 -17.35 -1.00 0.19
CA SER A 60 -18.75 -0.92 0.61
C SER A 60 -19.52 -0.09 -0.43
N GLY A 61 -20.08 -0.77 -1.44
CA GLY A 61 -20.64 -0.07 -2.60
C GLY A 61 -19.53 0.50 -3.50
N GLU A 62 -19.52 1.83 -3.69
CA GLU A 62 -18.49 2.52 -4.49
C GLU A 62 -17.32 3.03 -3.65
N GLU A 63 -17.41 2.96 -2.33
CA GLU A 63 -16.40 3.45 -1.40
C GLU A 63 -15.37 2.37 -1.07
N ILE A 64 -14.09 2.75 -1.06
CA ILE A 64 -12.98 1.91 -0.61
C ILE A 64 -12.84 2.09 0.89
N GLU A 65 -13.08 1.02 1.63
CA GLU A 65 -13.01 0.99 3.10
C GLU A 65 -11.61 0.60 3.58
N ASP A 66 -10.91 -0.26 2.84
CA ASP A 66 -9.58 -0.75 3.21
C ASP A 66 -8.82 -1.27 1.98
N MET A 67 -7.50 -1.40 2.09
CA MET A 67 -6.62 -1.92 1.04
C MET A 67 -5.65 -2.97 1.59
N TYR A 68 -5.42 -4.02 0.80
CA TYR A 68 -4.43 -5.05 1.11
C TYR A 68 -3.44 -5.26 -0.03
N ILE A 69 -2.18 -5.50 0.35
CA ILE A 69 -1.13 -5.98 -0.56
C ILE A 69 -1.02 -7.50 -0.40
N LEU A 70 -1.41 -8.24 -1.43
CA LEU A 70 -1.23 -9.69 -1.49
C LEU A 70 0.19 -10.02 -1.96
N VAL A 71 0.95 -10.66 -1.07
CA VAL A 71 2.31 -11.11 -1.33
C VAL A 71 2.31 -12.60 -1.69
N PRO A 72 2.85 -13.02 -2.85
CA PRO A 72 2.95 -14.42 -3.23
C PRO A 72 3.69 -15.23 -2.17
N ARG A 73 3.12 -16.38 -1.77
CA ARG A 73 3.74 -17.27 -0.76
C ARG A 73 5.14 -17.73 -1.16
N SER A 74 5.41 -17.92 -2.45
CA SER A 74 6.72 -18.34 -2.97
C SER A 74 7.83 -17.30 -2.78
N MET A 75 7.49 -16.06 -2.44
CA MET A 75 8.45 -14.98 -2.20
C MET A 75 8.60 -14.62 -0.72
N LYS A 76 7.86 -15.28 0.18
CA LYS A 76 7.93 -15.01 1.62
C LYS A 76 9.26 -15.46 2.22
N ASP A 77 9.82 -16.58 1.76
CA ASP A 77 11.08 -17.13 2.28
C ASP A 77 12.32 -16.30 1.87
N SER A 78 12.19 -15.42 0.89
CA SER A 78 13.24 -14.51 0.41
C SER A 78 13.14 -13.09 0.99
N ARG A 79 12.08 -12.78 1.76
CA ARG A 79 11.99 -11.50 2.48
C ARG A 79 12.71 -11.68 3.81
N SER A 80 13.94 -11.16 3.90
CA SER A 80 14.52 -10.83 5.21
C SER A 80 13.51 -10.01 6.00
N GLU A 81 13.41 -10.29 7.30
CA GLU A 81 12.60 -9.54 8.26
C GLU A 81 13.14 -8.10 8.40
N ASP A 82 12.95 -7.27 7.37
CA ASP A 82 13.14 -5.84 7.48
C ASP A 82 11.83 -5.24 8.03
N PRO A 83 11.86 -4.58 9.21
CA PRO A 83 10.67 -4.29 10.02
C PRO A 83 9.75 -3.18 9.46
N VAL A 84 9.93 -2.77 8.21
CA VAL A 84 9.26 -1.58 7.64
C VAL A 84 7.91 -1.92 7.00
N THR A 85 7.60 -3.20 6.75
CA THR A 85 6.39 -3.60 6.00
C THR A 85 5.17 -3.91 6.87
N SER A 86 5.18 -3.54 8.16
CA SER A 86 4.02 -3.65 9.04
C SER A 86 3.45 -2.28 9.39
N MET A 87 3.16 -1.46 8.37
CA MET A 87 2.26 -0.32 8.54
C MET A 87 0.83 -0.85 8.44
N THR A 88 0.31 -1.33 9.56
CA THR A 88 -1.14 -1.44 9.76
C THR A 88 -1.62 0.00 9.92
N CYS A 89 -2.17 0.59 8.87
CA CYS A 89 -2.90 1.84 9.02
C CYS A 89 -4.16 1.51 9.85
N LEU A 90 -4.21 2.07 11.07
CA LEU A 90 -5.36 2.02 11.99
C LEU A 90 -6.40 3.05 11.59
#